data_AF-A0A4Z1SVF7-F1
#
_entry.id   AF-A0A4Z1SVF7-F1
#
_cell.length_a   1.000
_cell.length_b   1.000
_cell.length_c   1.000
_cell.angle_alpha   90.00
_cell.angle_beta   90.00
_cell.angle_gamma   90.00
#
_symmetry.space_group_name_H-M   'P 1'
#
loop_
_entity.id
_entity.type
_entity.pdbx_description
1 polymer ?
#
loop_
_entity_poly.entity_id
_entity_poly.type
_entity_poly.pdbx_seq_one_letter_code
_entity_poly.pdbx_strand_id
1 'polypeptide(L)'
;MVWTPLMTAASIGDLDGVRTYIGFLGEQESHGWTALILAARGNHLECLRELFAERKLVDNEKKTALMHAASAGHVEIVEALSDEQGLEDMYGWTALMYATRKGNISCLNLLRDEATKRSRLPHLGVGAGATALIIAASYGHTAALDILGAAETSICDVDGHDIEWYAVSQDAQEFLEKVDAGLTLRPESNVEGISRDTLLPPPLPPPSKEPSQGSSKASAPKKHATTLLEAIKEDDRLAFREFVRQRQPAQDECDENGMTPLMHAARLGRDFYVQYLRPDGLRKRDKEGWTALMHAVDANQQSTMMLLLGECDIPINGEPIQSYATSRNCALASTLSGLLSRNKGLTLPDKLSGYTATYRMSSDQHEEKWYAYDRYPHNHLIQKFTFNDLDAYTRAAERIPRLERFRHENILGYSEVAFSESDSAVYYVLDFYAGTLKDQIDDRFKAKETFSDDEIWRFIYYIAKGLDFLEEKGRIVHRNLTPSSIYVDKFWRFCIGEMTIARHLDGGQNLMSRCGNDELYHAPELLNKESCDNKIDVWSLGVMAYYMCAGDLPFKNVVEVLNSNPPMLVNRNEGLIRLIMRMLARDPEERPKPFDIVDEIEDSGNISPDM
;
A
#
# COMPACT_ATOMS: atom_id res chain seq x y z
N MET A 1 7.75 -24.95 -15.61
CA MET A 1 9.01 -24.77 -14.87
C MET A 1 10.13 -25.06 -15.86
N VAL A 2 10.87 -24.04 -16.29
CA VAL A 2 11.99 -24.21 -17.24
C VAL A 2 13.26 -23.90 -16.47
N TRP A 3 14.00 -24.92 -16.07
CA TRP A 3 15.32 -24.76 -15.47
C TRP A 3 16.37 -24.74 -16.57
N THR A 4 17.39 -23.89 -16.45
CA THR A 4 18.57 -24.00 -17.31
C THR A 4 19.33 -25.29 -16.98
N PRO A 5 20.19 -25.77 -17.90
CA PRO A 5 21.11 -26.87 -17.60
C PRO A 5 22.01 -26.57 -16.39
N LEU A 6 22.41 -25.30 -16.21
CA LEU A 6 23.19 -24.83 -15.06
C LEU A 6 22.41 -24.97 -13.74
N MET A 7 21.16 -24.50 -13.71
CA MET A 7 20.27 -24.65 -12.54
C MET A 7 20.02 -26.12 -12.20
N THR A 8 19.82 -26.96 -13.22
CA THR A 8 19.62 -28.40 -13.02
C THR A 8 20.85 -29.02 -12.39
N ALA A 9 22.04 -28.77 -12.94
CA ALA A 9 23.31 -29.27 -12.40
C ALA A 9 23.57 -28.78 -10.96
N ALA A 10 23.34 -27.49 -10.70
CA ALA A 10 23.49 -26.89 -9.38
C ALA A 10 22.54 -27.49 -8.33
N SER A 11 21.30 -27.81 -8.71
CA SER A 11 20.30 -28.39 -7.80
C SER A 11 20.63 -29.82 -7.34
N ILE A 12 21.29 -30.61 -8.19
CA ILE A 12 21.65 -32.01 -7.90
C ILE A 12 23.09 -32.19 -7.43
N GLY A 13 23.89 -31.11 -7.42
CA GLY A 13 25.29 -31.13 -6.98
C GLY A 13 26.28 -31.64 -8.03
N ASP A 14 25.93 -31.55 -9.31
CA ASP A 14 26.80 -31.96 -10.41
C ASP A 14 27.83 -30.85 -10.72
N LEU A 15 29.01 -30.93 -10.10
CA LEU A 15 30.08 -29.95 -10.26
C LEU A 15 30.59 -29.85 -11.70
N ASP A 16 30.70 -30.98 -12.40
CA ASP A 16 31.16 -31.00 -13.78
C ASP A 16 30.11 -30.39 -14.71
N GLY A 17 28.82 -30.65 -14.44
CA GLY A 17 27.71 -29.96 -15.09
C GLY A 17 27.72 -28.45 -14.85
N VAL A 18 27.95 -28.00 -13.61
CA VAL A 18 28.05 -26.57 -13.27
C VAL A 18 29.18 -25.89 -14.05
N ARG A 19 30.36 -26.51 -14.12
CA ARG A 19 31.51 -25.98 -14.89
C ARG A 19 31.23 -25.97 -16.39
N THR A 20 30.53 -26.99 -16.89
CA THR A 20 30.18 -27.10 -18.32
C THR A 20 29.17 -26.04 -18.75
N TYR A 21 28.19 -25.73 -17.89
CA TYR A 21 27.06 -24.85 -18.21
C TYR A 21 27.20 -23.42 -17.66
N ILE A 22 28.42 -23.00 -17.30
CA ILE A 22 28.69 -21.68 -16.69
C ILE A 22 28.24 -20.48 -17.55
N GLY A 23 28.01 -20.68 -18.86
CA GLY A 23 27.47 -19.65 -19.75
C GLY A 23 26.04 -19.20 -19.45
N PHE A 24 25.30 -19.91 -18.59
CA PHE A 24 23.95 -19.56 -18.15
C PHE A 24 23.92 -18.82 -16.80
N LEU A 25 25.05 -18.30 -16.32
CA LEU A 25 25.12 -17.53 -15.08
C LEU A 25 24.19 -16.32 -15.12
N GLY A 26 23.50 -16.06 -14.01
CA GLY A 26 22.61 -14.90 -13.84
C GLY A 26 21.20 -15.11 -14.42
N GLU A 27 20.96 -16.21 -15.12
CA GLU A 27 19.61 -16.61 -15.52
C GLU A 27 18.78 -16.98 -14.29
N GLN A 28 17.47 -16.75 -14.35
CA GLN A 28 16.53 -17.04 -13.28
C GLN A 28 15.35 -17.86 -13.79
N GLU A 29 14.89 -18.83 -12.98
CA GLU A 29 13.63 -19.53 -13.29
C GLU A 29 12.41 -18.71 -12.85
N SER A 30 11.21 -19.26 -13.05
CA SER A 30 9.92 -18.61 -12.78
C SER A 30 9.70 -17.99 -11.39
N HIS A 31 10.35 -18.48 -10.34
CA HIS A 31 10.31 -17.92 -8.98
C HIS A 31 11.51 -17.02 -8.68
N GLY A 32 12.34 -16.70 -9.68
CA GLY A 32 13.54 -15.88 -9.54
C GLY A 32 14.77 -16.67 -9.09
N TRP A 33 14.70 -18.00 -8.97
CA TRP A 33 15.81 -18.77 -8.41
C TRP A 33 16.96 -18.88 -9.41
N THR A 34 18.16 -18.58 -8.93
CA THR A 34 19.43 -18.75 -9.66
C THR A 34 20.04 -20.12 -9.39
N ALA A 35 21.09 -20.47 -10.14
CA ALA A 35 21.85 -21.69 -9.89
C ALA A 35 22.50 -21.67 -8.49
N LEU A 36 22.99 -20.52 -8.03
CA LEU A 36 23.56 -20.34 -6.69
C LEU A 36 22.51 -20.56 -5.60
N ILE A 37 21.29 -20.04 -5.74
CA ILE A 37 20.20 -20.28 -4.78
C ILE A 37 19.87 -21.78 -4.69
N LEU A 38 19.83 -22.47 -5.83
CA LEU A 38 19.59 -23.92 -5.89
C LEU A 38 20.72 -24.73 -5.25
N ALA A 39 21.98 -24.39 -5.52
CA ALA A 39 23.15 -25.02 -4.89
C ALA A 39 23.17 -24.77 -3.37
N ALA A 40 22.85 -23.54 -2.95
CA ALA A 40 22.80 -23.16 -1.54
C ALA A 40 21.72 -23.92 -0.79
N ARG A 41 20.53 -24.08 -1.37
CA ARG A 41 19.43 -24.88 -0.78
C ARG A 41 19.73 -26.38 -0.75
N GLY A 42 20.48 -26.88 -1.73
CA GLY A 42 20.87 -28.29 -1.90
C GLY A 42 22.10 -28.73 -1.07
N ASN A 43 22.75 -27.81 -0.35
CA ASN A 43 23.99 -28.05 0.39
C ASN A 43 25.19 -28.45 -0.49
N HIS A 44 25.29 -27.90 -1.70
CA HIS A 44 26.33 -28.27 -2.66
C HIS A 44 27.48 -27.26 -2.67
N LEU A 45 28.34 -27.28 -1.63
CA LEU A 45 29.40 -26.28 -1.40
C LEU A 45 30.38 -26.12 -2.57
N GLU A 46 30.78 -27.23 -3.22
CA GLU A 46 31.70 -27.15 -4.35
C GLU A 46 31.05 -26.50 -5.58
N CYS A 47 29.77 -26.78 -5.84
CA CYS A 47 29.01 -26.09 -6.90
C CYS A 47 28.83 -24.60 -6.57
N LEU A 48 28.51 -24.30 -5.31
CA LEU A 48 28.34 -22.94 -4.80
C LEU A 48 29.58 -22.06 -5.04
N ARG A 49 30.79 -22.60 -4.83
CA ARG A 49 32.06 -21.88 -5.06
C ARG A 49 32.27 -21.47 -6.52
N GLU A 50 31.87 -22.30 -7.47
CA GLU A 50 31.93 -21.98 -8.91
C GLU A 50 30.86 -20.95 -9.31
N LEU A 51 29.82 -20.77 -8.50
CA LEU A 51 28.67 -19.91 -8.76
C LEU A 51 28.72 -18.56 -8.02
N PHE A 52 29.83 -18.19 -7.40
CA PHE A 52 29.95 -16.94 -6.63
C PHE A 52 29.74 -15.65 -7.44
N ALA A 53 29.78 -15.73 -8.77
CA ALA A 53 29.39 -14.63 -9.63
C ALA A 53 27.89 -14.23 -9.47
N GLU A 54 27.05 -15.13 -8.97
CA GLU A 54 25.62 -14.89 -8.72
C GLU A 54 25.31 -14.41 -7.29
N ARG A 55 26.32 -14.13 -6.47
CA ARG A 55 26.09 -13.60 -5.11
C ARG A 55 25.28 -12.31 -5.16
N LYS A 56 24.45 -12.11 -4.13
CA LYS A 56 23.53 -10.96 -4.00
C LYS A 56 22.44 -10.88 -5.06
N LEU A 57 22.38 -11.83 -6.01
CA LEU A 57 21.16 -12.04 -6.79
C LEU A 57 20.09 -12.62 -5.89
N VAL A 58 18.85 -12.27 -6.17
CA VAL A 58 17.72 -12.55 -5.30
C VAL A 58 16.57 -13.18 -6.08
N ASP A 59 15.76 -13.98 -5.37
CA ASP A 59 14.52 -14.50 -5.93
C ASP A 59 13.39 -13.45 -6.00
N ASN A 60 12.20 -13.85 -6.45
CA ASN A 60 11.05 -12.94 -6.58
C ASN A 60 10.57 -12.35 -5.24
N GLU A 61 10.93 -12.95 -4.11
CA GLU A 61 10.66 -12.43 -2.75
C GLU A 61 11.82 -11.58 -2.22
N LYS A 62 12.82 -11.29 -3.06
CA LYS A 62 14.10 -10.65 -2.72
C LYS A 62 14.97 -11.48 -1.76
N LYS A 63 14.79 -12.81 -1.69
CA LYS A 63 15.64 -13.66 -0.84
C LYS A 63 16.94 -14.01 -1.52
N THR A 64 18.02 -13.93 -0.76
CA THR A 64 19.36 -14.28 -1.23
C THR A 64 19.67 -15.76 -1.01
N ALA A 65 20.76 -16.25 -1.61
CA ALA A 65 21.24 -17.62 -1.39
C ALA A 65 21.55 -17.90 0.09
N LEU A 66 22.08 -16.91 0.82
CA LEU A 66 22.32 -17.00 2.27
C LEU A 66 21.03 -17.24 3.06
N MET A 67 19.93 -16.57 2.73
CA MET A 67 18.64 -16.75 3.42
C MET A 67 18.07 -18.17 3.22
N HIS A 68 18.20 -18.71 2.00
CA HIS A 68 17.79 -20.09 1.70
C HIS A 68 18.67 -21.12 2.43
N ALA A 69 19.99 -20.90 2.47
CA ALA A 69 20.93 -21.76 3.22
C ALA A 69 20.69 -21.71 4.74
N ALA A 70 20.44 -20.50 5.28
CA ALA A 70 20.13 -20.28 6.69
C ALA A 70 18.80 -20.95 7.09
N SER A 71 17.77 -20.86 6.25
CA SER A 71 16.51 -21.59 6.45
C SER A 71 16.69 -23.11 6.36
N ALA A 72 17.64 -23.60 5.56
CA ALA A 72 17.89 -25.03 5.37
C ALA A 72 18.87 -25.64 6.41
N GLY A 73 19.60 -24.80 7.14
CA GLY A 73 20.53 -25.21 8.19
C GLY A 73 21.93 -25.57 7.68
N HIS A 74 22.29 -25.13 6.47
CA HIS A 74 23.55 -25.49 5.82
C HIS A 74 24.69 -24.58 6.26
N VAL A 75 25.32 -24.92 7.38
CA VAL A 75 26.32 -24.09 8.08
C VAL A 75 27.50 -23.68 7.20
N GLU A 76 28.08 -24.62 6.45
CA GLU A 76 29.25 -24.35 5.59
C GLU A 76 28.90 -23.41 4.43
N ILE A 77 27.66 -23.47 3.93
CA ILE A 77 27.16 -22.54 2.92
C ILE A 77 26.93 -21.15 3.51
N VAL A 78 26.37 -21.08 4.72
CA VAL A 78 26.17 -19.83 5.46
C VAL A 78 27.50 -19.12 5.73
N GLU A 79 28.54 -19.86 6.11
CA GLU A 79 29.89 -19.33 6.30
C GLU A 79 30.48 -18.80 4.98
N ALA A 80 30.32 -19.56 3.89
CA ALA A 80 30.83 -19.20 2.57
C ALA A 80 30.16 -17.97 1.95
N LEU A 81 28.92 -17.66 2.34
CA LEU A 81 28.09 -16.52 1.87
C LEU A 81 27.99 -15.39 2.91
N SER A 82 28.96 -15.27 3.82
CA SER A 82 28.97 -14.25 4.89
C SER A 82 28.91 -12.80 4.38
N ASP A 83 29.27 -12.53 3.12
CA ASP A 83 29.17 -11.22 2.48
C ASP A 83 27.74 -10.80 2.07
N GLU A 84 26.77 -11.71 2.18
CA GLU A 84 25.34 -11.42 2.03
C GLU A 84 24.66 -11.08 3.38
N GLN A 85 25.39 -11.11 4.50
CA GLN A 85 24.83 -10.78 5.80
C GLN A 85 24.27 -9.36 5.83
N GLY A 86 23.13 -9.23 6.50
CA GLY A 86 22.42 -7.98 6.66
C GLY A 86 21.58 -7.57 5.45
N LEU A 87 21.58 -8.33 4.35
CA LEU A 87 20.57 -8.19 3.32
C LEU A 87 19.20 -8.65 3.84
N GLU A 88 18.14 -8.11 3.25
CA GLU A 88 16.76 -8.29 3.70
C GLU A 88 15.85 -8.59 2.51
N ASP A 89 14.91 -9.50 2.74
CA ASP A 89 13.88 -9.82 1.75
C ASP A 89 12.78 -8.74 1.68
N MET A 90 11.74 -8.97 0.87
CA MET A 90 10.64 -8.01 0.71
C MET A 90 9.85 -7.72 2.01
N TYR A 91 9.97 -8.58 3.04
CA TYR A 91 9.33 -8.41 4.35
C TYR A 91 10.30 -7.82 5.39
N GLY A 92 11.56 -7.57 5.03
CA GLY A 92 12.60 -7.16 5.97
C GLY A 92 13.21 -8.32 6.75
N TRP A 93 13.01 -9.57 6.33
CA TRP A 93 13.61 -10.72 7.00
C TRP A 93 15.04 -10.94 6.56
N THR A 94 15.90 -11.22 7.53
CA THR A 94 17.32 -11.52 7.32
C THR A 94 17.57 -13.03 7.38
N ALA A 95 18.80 -13.45 7.06
CA ALA A 95 19.20 -14.84 7.16
C ALA A 95 19.07 -15.38 8.61
N LEU A 96 19.40 -14.55 9.62
CA LEU A 96 19.24 -14.87 11.04
C LEU A 96 17.78 -15.18 11.39
N MET A 97 16.83 -14.39 10.88
CA MET A 97 15.39 -14.62 11.12
C MET A 97 14.93 -15.95 10.52
N TYR A 98 15.38 -16.28 9.31
CA TYR A 98 15.08 -17.57 8.67
C TYR A 98 15.69 -18.77 9.39
N ALA A 99 16.94 -18.65 9.86
CA ALA A 99 17.58 -19.69 10.67
C ALA A 99 16.87 -19.85 12.02
N THR A 100 16.43 -18.75 12.63
CA THR A 100 15.78 -18.75 13.94
C THR A 100 14.41 -19.38 13.88
N ARG A 101 13.60 -19.05 12.87
CA ARG A 101 12.31 -19.72 12.61
C ARG A 101 12.44 -21.23 12.50
N LYS A 102 13.53 -21.71 11.90
CA LYS A 102 13.79 -23.14 11.66
C LYS A 102 14.54 -23.84 12.79
N GLY A 103 14.95 -23.12 13.83
CA GLY A 103 15.70 -23.68 14.95
C GLY A 103 17.13 -24.08 14.61
N ASN A 104 17.73 -23.49 13.56
CA ASN A 104 19.07 -23.87 13.07
C ASN A 104 20.19 -23.21 13.90
N ILE A 105 20.41 -23.68 15.13
CA ILE A 105 21.29 -23.07 16.14
C ILE A 105 22.71 -22.77 15.62
N SER A 106 23.29 -23.66 14.83
CA SER A 106 24.63 -23.46 14.27
C SER A 106 24.70 -22.26 13.33
N CYS A 107 23.64 -22.02 12.54
CA CYS A 107 23.54 -20.82 11.69
C CYS A 107 23.29 -19.56 12.51
N LEU A 108 22.55 -19.63 13.63
CA LEU A 108 22.31 -18.49 14.53
C LEU A 108 23.62 -17.90 15.05
N ASN A 109 24.56 -18.76 15.46
CA ASN A 109 25.86 -18.31 15.98
C ASN A 109 26.70 -17.56 14.92
N LEU A 110 26.63 -17.99 13.65
CA LEU A 110 27.34 -17.34 12.55
C LEU A 110 26.69 -16.02 12.11
N LEU A 111 25.39 -15.88 12.32
CA LEU A 111 24.58 -14.75 11.85
C LEU A 111 24.26 -13.72 12.95
N ARG A 112 24.91 -13.82 14.11
CA ARG A 112 24.68 -12.96 15.28
C ARG A 112 24.85 -11.45 15.02
N ASP A 113 25.60 -11.08 13.99
CA ASP A 113 25.82 -9.68 13.62
C ASP A 113 24.55 -9.03 13.04
N GLU A 114 23.55 -9.84 12.68
CA GLU A 114 22.21 -9.38 12.29
C GLU A 114 21.26 -9.20 13.48
N ALA A 115 21.71 -9.47 14.72
CA ALA A 115 20.89 -9.25 15.90
C ALA A 115 20.41 -7.79 15.97
N THR A 116 19.23 -7.57 16.58
CA THR A 116 18.51 -6.29 16.68
C THR A 116 17.91 -5.76 15.38
N LYS A 117 18.17 -6.39 14.22
CA LYS A 117 17.43 -6.08 13.00
C LYS A 117 15.96 -6.48 13.17
N ARG A 118 15.08 -5.68 12.56
CA ARG A 118 13.63 -5.78 12.73
C ARG A 118 12.97 -5.96 11.38
N SER A 119 11.99 -6.88 11.31
CA SER A 119 11.17 -7.05 10.12
C SER A 119 10.47 -5.73 9.78
N ARG A 120 10.24 -5.49 8.48
CA ARG A 120 9.55 -4.27 8.02
C ARG A 120 8.06 -4.48 7.83
N LEU A 121 7.66 -5.70 7.47
CA LEU A 121 6.28 -6.10 7.26
C LEU A 121 5.97 -7.36 8.09
N PRO A 122 4.70 -7.59 8.44
CA PRO A 122 4.28 -8.84 9.07
C PRO A 122 4.52 -10.02 8.13
N HIS A 123 4.99 -11.14 8.67
CA HIS A 123 5.26 -12.35 7.89
C HIS A 123 5.22 -13.60 8.77
N LEU A 124 4.63 -14.68 8.25
CA LEU A 124 4.62 -16.01 8.90
C LEU A 124 4.15 -16.04 10.37
N GLY A 125 3.13 -15.23 10.68
CA GLY A 125 2.50 -15.18 12.00
C GLY A 125 3.21 -14.28 13.03
N VAL A 126 4.27 -13.58 12.64
CA VAL A 126 4.88 -12.51 13.46
C VAL A 126 4.62 -11.13 12.83
N GLY A 127 4.41 -10.14 13.70
CA GLY A 127 4.12 -8.76 13.34
C GLY A 127 5.30 -8.04 12.68
N ALA A 128 5.03 -6.85 12.14
CA ALA A 128 6.09 -5.96 11.67
C ALA A 128 6.95 -5.53 12.87
N GLY A 129 8.24 -5.28 12.67
CA GLY A 129 9.16 -4.93 13.74
C GLY A 129 9.67 -6.12 14.56
N ALA A 130 9.28 -7.35 14.22
CA ALA A 130 9.72 -8.56 14.89
C ALA A 130 11.24 -8.76 14.74
N THR A 131 11.89 -9.14 15.83
CA THR A 131 13.30 -9.54 15.87
C THR A 131 13.43 -11.06 15.72
N ALA A 132 14.66 -11.55 15.57
CA ALA A 132 14.93 -12.98 15.55
C ALA A 132 14.46 -13.67 16.85
N LEU A 133 14.60 -13.05 18.01
CA LEU A 133 14.13 -13.60 19.28
C LEU A 133 12.60 -13.62 19.43
N ILE A 134 11.89 -12.63 18.87
CA ILE A 134 10.42 -12.66 18.76
C ILE A 134 9.98 -13.86 17.90
N ILE A 135 10.67 -14.09 16.78
CA ILE A 135 10.44 -15.26 15.93
C ILE A 135 10.76 -16.56 16.71
N ALA A 136 11.82 -16.58 17.52
CA ALA A 136 12.12 -17.75 18.34
C ALA A 136 11.00 -18.05 19.34
N ALA A 137 10.45 -17.03 19.99
CA ALA A 137 9.35 -17.15 20.94
C ALA A 137 8.09 -17.70 20.27
N SER A 138 7.73 -17.18 19.10
CA SER A 138 6.59 -17.66 18.31
C SER A 138 6.71 -19.11 17.85
N TYR A 139 7.92 -19.67 17.78
CA TYR A 139 8.15 -21.05 17.33
C TYR A 139 8.71 -21.95 18.44
N GLY A 140 8.80 -21.46 19.69
CA GLY A 140 9.27 -22.20 20.85
C GLY A 140 10.77 -22.55 20.87
N HIS A 141 11.61 -21.83 20.13
CA HIS A 141 13.05 -22.14 20.01
C HIS A 141 13.88 -21.57 21.16
N THR A 142 13.95 -22.32 22.27
CA THR A 142 14.58 -21.88 23.54
C THR A 142 16.09 -21.63 23.45
N ALA A 143 16.80 -22.21 22.48
CA ALA A 143 18.23 -22.00 22.28
C ALA A 143 18.58 -20.57 21.82
N ALA A 144 17.64 -19.88 21.18
CA ALA A 144 17.86 -18.50 20.74
C ALA A 144 17.96 -17.52 21.93
N LEU A 145 17.37 -17.84 23.08
CA LEU A 145 17.47 -17.02 24.31
C LEU A 145 18.90 -16.89 24.82
N ASP A 146 19.68 -17.97 24.76
CA ASP A 146 21.07 -17.96 25.24
C ASP A 146 21.97 -17.12 24.34
N ILE A 147 21.62 -17.02 23.05
CA ILE A 147 22.42 -16.37 22.01
C ILE A 147 22.01 -14.90 21.83
N LEU A 148 20.71 -14.61 21.79
CA LEU A 148 20.14 -13.30 21.42
C LEU A 148 19.50 -12.56 22.61
N GLY A 149 19.24 -13.23 23.74
CA GLY A 149 18.48 -12.67 24.86
C GLY A 149 19.07 -11.38 25.43
N ALA A 150 20.40 -11.28 25.51
CA ALA A 150 21.05 -10.06 26.01
C ALA A 150 20.76 -8.81 25.15
N ALA A 151 20.51 -8.98 23.85
CA ALA A 151 20.30 -7.90 22.90
C ALA A 151 18.82 -7.65 22.59
N GLU A 152 17.96 -8.67 22.62
CA GLU A 152 16.63 -8.60 22.03
C GLU A 152 15.46 -8.78 23.02
N THR A 153 15.69 -9.24 24.27
CA THR A 153 14.60 -9.55 25.21
C THR A 153 13.68 -8.36 25.53
N SER A 154 14.18 -7.13 25.48
CA SER A 154 13.39 -5.92 25.74
C SER A 154 12.78 -5.28 24.47
N ILE A 155 12.93 -5.91 23.30
CA ILE A 155 12.43 -5.36 22.04
C ILE A 155 11.04 -5.95 21.77
N CYS A 156 10.08 -5.08 21.50
CA CYS A 156 8.74 -5.45 21.02
C CYS A 156 8.65 -5.31 19.49
N ASP A 157 7.66 -5.96 18.90
CA ASP A 157 7.23 -5.67 17.53
C ASP A 157 6.54 -4.27 17.45
N VAL A 158 6.03 -3.90 16.27
CA VAL A 158 5.34 -2.61 16.06
C VAL A 158 4.02 -2.53 16.82
N ASP A 159 3.35 -3.66 17.03
CA ASP A 159 2.08 -3.76 17.77
C ASP A 159 2.30 -3.76 19.30
N GLY A 160 3.56 -3.70 19.75
CA GLY A 160 3.94 -3.70 21.17
C GLY A 160 4.01 -5.10 21.79
N HIS A 161 3.89 -6.16 21.00
CA HIS A 161 4.03 -7.53 21.47
C HIS A 161 5.52 -7.87 21.67
N ASP A 162 5.84 -8.34 22.87
CA ASP A 162 7.16 -8.83 23.24
C ASP A 162 7.26 -10.36 23.10
N ILE A 163 8.42 -10.91 23.46
CA ILE A 163 8.68 -12.35 23.39
C ILE A 163 7.71 -13.16 24.28
N GLU A 164 7.22 -12.61 25.39
CA GLU A 164 6.28 -13.30 26.28
C GLU A 164 4.91 -13.41 25.63
N TRP A 165 4.43 -12.33 25.00
CA TRP A 165 3.17 -12.34 24.26
C TRP A 165 3.16 -13.43 23.18
N TYR A 166 4.23 -13.51 22.38
CA TYR A 166 4.33 -14.51 21.32
C TYR A 166 4.43 -15.93 21.88
N ALA A 167 5.24 -16.15 22.92
CA ALA A 167 5.37 -17.46 23.54
C ALA A 167 4.05 -17.93 24.20
N VAL A 168 3.29 -17.03 24.82
CA VAL A 168 1.95 -17.34 25.37
C VAL A 168 0.95 -17.64 24.25
N SER A 169 0.95 -16.84 23.18
CA SER A 169 0.00 -17.01 22.06
C SER A 169 0.17 -18.36 21.31
N GLN A 170 1.37 -18.93 21.36
CA GLN A 170 1.74 -20.17 20.67
C GLN A 170 1.90 -21.36 21.63
N ASP A 171 1.52 -21.22 22.91
CA ASP A 171 1.64 -22.24 23.95
C ASP A 171 3.07 -22.80 24.13
N ALA A 172 4.07 -21.93 24.00
CA ALA A 172 5.50 -22.27 24.11
C ALA A 172 5.97 -22.29 25.59
N GLN A 173 5.46 -23.23 26.37
CA GLN A 173 5.70 -23.32 27.83
C GLN A 173 7.20 -23.44 28.20
N GLU A 174 7.96 -24.27 27.48
CA GLU A 174 9.42 -24.45 27.71
C GLU A 174 10.19 -23.13 27.48
N PHE A 175 9.73 -22.30 26.53
CA PHE A 175 10.32 -21.01 26.26
C PHE A 175 10.07 -20.02 27.40
N LEU A 176 8.83 -19.96 27.90
CA LEU A 176 8.45 -19.13 29.04
C LEU A 176 9.19 -19.54 30.32
N GLU A 177 9.27 -20.84 30.62
CA GLU A 177 10.03 -21.35 31.79
C GLU A 177 11.50 -20.91 31.75
N LYS A 178 12.10 -20.89 30.56
CA LYS A 178 13.50 -20.45 30.38
C LYS A 178 13.67 -18.94 30.48
N VAL A 179 12.69 -18.15 30.03
CA VAL A 179 12.65 -16.69 30.21
C VAL A 179 12.60 -16.36 31.72
N ASP A 180 11.69 -17.00 32.45
CA ASP A 180 11.52 -16.81 33.91
C ASP A 180 12.76 -17.25 34.71
N ALA A 181 13.40 -18.35 34.29
CA ALA A 181 14.66 -18.83 34.88
C ALA A 181 15.87 -17.92 34.59
N GLY A 182 15.85 -17.20 33.46
CA GLY A 182 16.90 -16.24 33.08
C GLY A 182 16.77 -14.89 33.81
N LEU A 183 15.56 -14.46 34.13
CA LEU A 183 15.26 -13.24 34.90
C LEU A 183 15.62 -13.37 36.40
N THR A 184 15.68 -14.59 36.94
CA THR A 184 16.01 -14.86 38.35
C THR A 184 17.51 -14.86 38.68
N LEU A 185 18.41 -14.72 37.68
CA LEU A 185 19.87 -14.75 37.88
C LEU A 185 20.59 -13.41 37.72
N ARG A 186 19.88 -12.27 37.61
CA ARG A 186 20.52 -10.95 37.75
C ARG A 186 20.52 -10.53 39.22
N PRO A 187 21.69 -10.48 39.91
CA PRO A 187 21.72 -10.04 41.29
C PRO A 187 21.41 -8.55 41.35
N GLU A 188 20.44 -8.20 42.18
CA GLU A 188 20.25 -6.83 42.69
C GLU A 188 21.54 -6.37 43.37
N SER A 189 22.19 -5.34 42.83
CA SER A 189 23.15 -4.52 43.56
C SER A 189 23.06 -3.07 43.12
N ASN A 190 22.12 -2.35 43.73
CA ASN A 190 22.37 -1.18 44.56
C ASN A 190 23.62 -0.32 44.27
N VAL A 191 23.37 0.99 44.09
CA VAL A 191 23.97 2.16 44.78
C VAL A 191 24.43 3.29 43.84
N GLU A 192 23.66 4.40 43.95
CA GLU A 192 24.01 5.83 43.90
C GLU A 192 24.68 6.50 42.68
N GLY A 193 23.99 7.55 42.23
CA GLY A 193 24.58 8.85 41.98
C GLY A 193 25.21 9.06 40.61
N ILE A 194 24.59 9.91 39.78
CA ILE A 194 25.23 11.03 39.07
C ILE A 194 24.12 11.93 38.49
N SER A 195 24.38 13.23 38.59
CA SER A 195 23.50 14.37 38.33
C SER A 195 22.91 14.43 36.93
N ARG A 196 21.69 14.97 36.84
CA ARG A 196 21.22 15.71 35.65
C ARG A 196 22.18 16.88 35.44
N ASP A 197 22.86 16.91 34.29
CA ASP A 197 23.09 18.11 33.49
C ASP A 197 23.96 17.81 32.27
N THR A 198 23.62 18.51 31.18
CA THR A 198 24.44 18.81 29.99
C THR A 198 24.61 17.73 28.93
N LEU A 199 23.88 17.89 27.81
CA LEU A 199 24.44 17.99 26.45
C LEU A 199 23.33 18.44 25.48
N LEU A 200 23.05 19.75 25.48
CA LEU A 200 22.45 20.43 24.33
C LEU A 200 23.58 20.74 23.32
N PRO A 201 23.40 20.52 22.02
CA PRO A 201 24.32 21.04 21.02
C PRO A 201 24.17 22.58 20.90
N PRO A 202 25.24 23.31 20.50
CA PRO A 202 25.26 24.77 20.52
C PRO A 202 24.38 25.39 19.42
N PRO A 203 23.88 26.62 19.61
CA PRO A 203 23.01 27.28 18.65
C PRO A 203 23.80 27.78 17.43
N LEU A 204 23.24 27.55 16.23
CA LEU A 204 23.74 28.07 14.96
C LEU A 204 23.64 29.62 14.90
N PRO A 205 24.58 30.30 14.23
CA PRO A 205 24.60 31.75 14.14
C PRO A 205 23.47 32.29 13.22
N PRO A 206 22.97 33.52 13.47
CA PRO A 206 21.87 34.07 12.70
C PRO A 206 22.31 34.48 11.28
N PRO A 207 21.50 34.24 10.24
CA PRO A 207 21.83 34.70 8.89
C PRO A 207 21.74 36.22 8.76
N SER A 208 22.71 36.77 8.05
CA SER A 208 22.89 38.17 7.70
C SER A 208 21.74 38.72 6.84
N LYS A 209 21.32 39.95 7.18
CA LYS A 209 20.31 40.74 6.46
C LYS A 209 20.78 41.11 5.06
N GLU A 210 19.89 40.96 4.07
CA GLU A 210 19.91 41.75 2.83
C GLU A 210 18.49 42.24 2.49
N PRO A 211 18.37 43.31 1.67
CA PRO A 211 17.39 44.36 1.90
C PRO A 211 16.02 44.16 1.22
N SER A 212 15.06 44.87 1.82
CA SER A 212 13.69 45.15 1.41
C SER A 212 13.44 45.35 -0.09
N GLN A 213 12.26 44.92 -0.57
CA GLN A 213 11.14 45.78 -1.06
C GLN A 213 10.02 44.89 -1.65
N GLY A 214 8.76 45.23 -1.39
CA GLY A 214 7.59 44.67 -2.11
C GLY A 214 6.44 44.17 -1.22
N SER A 215 5.60 45.09 -0.77
CA SER A 215 4.46 44.88 0.14
C SER A 215 3.28 44.09 -0.46
N SER A 216 2.81 43.06 0.25
CA SER A 216 1.39 42.70 0.35
C SER A 216 1.14 41.99 1.69
N LYS A 217 0.06 42.34 2.37
CA LYS A 217 -0.26 41.95 3.76
C LYS A 217 -0.40 40.42 3.90
N ALA A 218 0.64 39.74 4.41
CA ALA A 218 0.55 38.36 4.86
C ALA A 218 0.33 38.30 6.38
N SER A 219 -0.67 37.54 6.82
CA SER A 219 -0.83 37.12 8.21
C SER A 219 0.46 36.45 8.71
N ALA A 220 0.80 36.67 9.98
CA ALA A 220 1.97 36.06 10.62
C ALA A 220 2.07 34.55 10.32
N PRO A 221 3.28 33.98 10.13
CA PRO A 221 3.41 32.56 9.82
C PRO A 221 2.87 31.74 11.00
N LYS A 222 1.83 30.95 10.76
CA LYS A 222 1.35 29.95 11.72
C LYS A 222 2.53 29.00 11.98
N LYS A 223 2.85 28.74 13.25
CA LYS A 223 3.76 27.65 13.60
C LYS A 223 3.10 26.35 13.14
N HIS A 224 3.78 25.56 12.31
CA HIS A 224 3.30 24.26 11.90
C HIS A 224 3.27 23.29 13.08
N ALA A 225 2.29 22.38 13.07
CA ALA A 225 2.15 21.34 14.10
C ALA A 225 3.41 20.46 14.18
N THR A 226 3.76 19.99 15.39
CA THR A 226 4.98 19.19 15.63
C THR A 226 4.73 17.70 15.74
N THR A 227 3.47 17.28 15.90
CA THR A 227 3.04 15.88 15.87
C THR A 227 1.83 15.69 14.94
N LEU A 228 1.57 14.44 14.52
CA LEU A 228 0.41 14.12 13.67
C LEU A 228 -0.90 14.49 14.36
N LEU A 229 -1.01 14.19 15.67
CA LEU A 229 -2.21 14.44 16.42
C LEU A 229 -2.48 15.95 16.61
N GLU A 230 -1.42 16.75 16.81
CA GLU A 230 -1.52 18.21 16.80
C GLU A 230 -2.00 18.73 15.44
N ALA A 231 -1.49 18.18 14.33
CA ALA A 231 -1.89 18.59 12.99
C ALA A 231 -3.40 18.39 12.77
N ILE A 232 -3.95 17.26 13.23
CA ILE A 232 -5.39 16.98 13.15
C ILE A 232 -6.21 17.94 14.03
N LYS A 233 -5.75 18.19 15.26
CA LYS A 233 -6.44 19.07 16.22
C LYS A 233 -6.47 20.52 15.73
N GLU A 234 -5.36 21.00 15.19
CA GLU A 234 -5.20 22.37 14.68
C GLU A 234 -5.65 22.55 13.21
N ASP A 235 -6.07 21.46 12.56
CA ASP A 235 -6.43 21.40 11.14
C ASP A 235 -5.28 21.86 10.20
N ASP A 236 -4.05 21.52 10.56
CA ASP A 236 -2.86 21.76 9.74
C ASP A 236 -2.66 20.64 8.71
N ARG A 237 -3.39 20.75 7.61
CA ARG A 237 -3.35 19.80 6.48
C ARG A 237 -1.97 19.68 5.85
N LEU A 238 -1.18 20.76 5.85
CA LEU A 238 0.16 20.75 5.27
C LEU A 238 1.10 19.93 6.15
N ALA A 239 1.10 20.19 7.46
CA ALA A 239 1.88 19.40 8.40
C ALA A 239 1.45 17.92 8.36
N PHE A 240 0.15 17.64 8.33
CA PHE A 240 -0.36 16.28 8.19
C PHE A 240 0.19 15.57 6.93
N ARG A 241 0.14 16.22 5.77
CA ARG A 241 0.67 15.67 4.51
C ARG A 241 2.18 15.41 4.61
N GLU A 242 2.94 16.28 5.26
CA GLU A 242 4.38 16.07 5.48
C GLU A 242 4.66 14.91 6.44
N PHE A 243 3.91 14.77 7.54
CA PHE A 243 4.04 13.63 8.45
C PHE A 243 3.76 12.30 7.73
N VAL A 244 2.69 12.26 6.94
CA VAL A 244 2.32 11.09 6.14
C VAL A 244 3.39 10.80 5.07
N ARG A 245 3.93 11.85 4.42
CA ARG A 245 5.00 11.74 3.41
C ARG A 245 6.29 11.17 3.98
N GLN A 246 6.67 11.57 5.20
CA GLN A 246 7.89 11.09 5.85
C GLN A 246 7.79 9.65 6.38
N ARG A 247 6.67 8.95 6.10
CA ARG A 247 6.40 7.58 6.54
C ARG A 247 6.64 7.38 8.04
N GLN A 248 6.40 8.42 8.86
CA GLN A 248 6.48 8.26 10.30
C GLN A 248 5.37 7.29 10.74
N PRO A 249 5.64 6.34 11.67
CA PRO A 249 4.66 5.37 12.17
C PRO A 249 3.56 5.99 13.05
N ALA A 250 3.14 7.23 12.75
CA ALA A 250 2.25 8.04 13.58
C ALA A 250 0.77 7.62 13.54
N GLN A 251 0.42 6.53 12.84
CA GLN A 251 -0.96 6.04 12.76
C GLN A 251 -1.40 5.23 14.01
N ASP A 252 -0.44 4.80 14.83
CA ASP A 252 -0.66 4.05 16.08
C ASP A 252 -0.42 4.91 17.33
N GLU A 253 -0.15 6.21 17.16
CA GLU A 253 -0.15 7.16 18.27
C GLU A 253 -1.56 7.30 18.82
N CYS A 254 -1.84 6.59 19.91
CA CYS A 254 -3.01 6.86 20.71
C CYS A 254 -2.67 7.84 21.84
N ASP A 255 -3.63 8.69 22.19
CA ASP A 255 -3.49 9.51 23.38
C ASP A 255 -3.61 8.68 24.66
N GLU A 256 -3.53 9.34 25.82
CA GLU A 256 -3.64 8.68 27.13
C GLU A 256 -4.95 7.88 27.32
N ASN A 257 -6.00 8.16 26.54
CA ASN A 257 -7.28 7.47 26.57
C ASN A 257 -7.38 6.33 25.54
N GLY A 258 -6.32 6.08 24.77
CA GLY A 258 -6.34 5.12 23.67
C GLY A 258 -7.02 5.66 22.41
N MET A 259 -7.33 6.96 22.32
CA MET A 259 -7.95 7.51 21.12
C MET A 259 -6.93 7.63 20.00
N THR A 260 -7.24 7.01 18.86
CA THR A 260 -6.40 7.06 17.67
C THR A 260 -6.55 8.39 16.92
N PRO A 261 -5.63 8.71 15.97
CA PRO A 261 -5.75 9.90 15.13
C PRO A 261 -7.07 9.93 14.35
N LEU A 262 -7.57 8.76 13.90
CA LEU A 262 -8.86 8.63 13.23
C LEU A 262 -10.03 9.02 14.15
N MET A 263 -10.01 8.60 15.42
CA MET A 263 -11.06 8.94 16.39
C MET A 263 -11.08 10.44 16.71
N HIS A 264 -9.92 11.08 16.82
CA HIS A 264 -9.84 12.54 16.97
C HIS A 264 -10.37 13.27 15.74
N ALA A 265 -9.97 12.85 14.53
CA ALA A 265 -10.49 13.41 13.28
C ALA A 265 -12.01 13.24 13.17
N ALA A 266 -12.52 12.07 13.56
CA ALA A 266 -13.94 11.73 13.54
C ALA A 266 -14.76 12.62 14.47
N ARG A 267 -14.32 12.78 15.72
CA ARG A 267 -14.95 13.63 16.73
C ARG A 267 -14.98 15.11 16.31
N LEU A 268 -13.91 15.58 15.65
CA LEU A 268 -13.77 16.96 15.19
C LEU A 268 -14.47 17.26 13.86
N GLY A 269 -15.02 16.25 13.17
CA GLY A 269 -15.69 16.43 11.89
C GLY A 269 -14.75 16.74 10.73
N ARG A 270 -13.53 16.18 10.76
CA ARG A 270 -12.47 16.51 9.80
C ARG A 270 -12.35 15.45 8.71
N ASP A 271 -13.27 15.50 7.75
CA ASP A 271 -13.42 14.52 6.66
C ASP A 271 -12.11 14.20 5.92
N PHE A 272 -11.31 15.24 5.64
CA PHE A 272 -10.01 15.09 4.99
C PHE A 272 -9.11 14.07 5.72
N TYR A 273 -8.88 14.24 7.04
CA TYR A 273 -8.04 13.30 7.78
C TYR A 273 -8.70 11.93 7.91
N VAL A 274 -10.03 11.88 8.03
CA VAL A 274 -10.77 10.61 8.11
C VAL A 274 -10.59 9.76 6.86
N GLN A 275 -10.63 10.35 5.67
CA GLN A 275 -10.37 9.64 4.41
C GLN A 275 -8.96 9.03 4.37
N TYR A 276 -7.95 9.75 4.86
CA TYR A 276 -6.57 9.25 4.88
C TYR A 276 -6.32 8.17 5.94
N LEU A 277 -7.03 8.24 7.07
CA LEU A 277 -6.77 7.39 8.23
C LEU A 277 -7.68 6.15 8.30
N ARG A 278 -8.79 6.12 7.56
CA ARG A 278 -9.71 4.96 7.55
C ARG A 278 -9.07 3.62 7.13
N PRO A 279 -8.09 3.55 6.19
CA PRO A 279 -7.46 2.27 5.81
C PRO A 279 -6.94 1.47 7.00
N ASP A 280 -6.27 2.17 7.93
CA ASP A 280 -5.58 1.53 9.06
C ASP A 280 -6.31 1.76 10.39
N GLY A 281 -7.22 2.73 10.46
CA GLY A 281 -7.85 3.16 11.71
C GLY A 281 -9.22 2.56 11.98
N LEU A 282 -9.94 2.07 10.96
CA LEU A 282 -11.27 1.51 11.16
C LEU A 282 -11.23 0.29 12.07
N ARG A 283 -12.30 0.09 12.84
CA ARG A 283 -12.49 -1.02 13.81
C ARG A 283 -11.57 -0.99 15.03
N LYS A 284 -10.59 -0.08 15.12
CA LYS A 284 -9.82 0.17 16.34
C LYS A 284 -10.74 0.72 17.43
N ARG A 285 -10.41 0.43 18.70
CA ARG A 285 -11.18 0.85 19.87
C ARG A 285 -10.27 1.57 20.87
N ASP A 286 -10.79 2.63 21.47
CA ASP A 286 -10.13 3.27 22.61
C ASP A 286 -10.32 2.45 23.90
N LYS A 287 -9.82 2.97 25.03
CA LYS A 287 -9.92 2.29 26.33
C LYS A 287 -11.37 2.14 26.82
N GLU A 288 -12.31 2.93 26.30
CA GLU A 288 -13.74 2.80 26.60
C GLU A 288 -14.45 1.85 25.63
N GLY A 289 -13.73 1.31 24.66
CA GLY A 289 -14.26 0.39 23.65
C GLY A 289 -14.92 1.08 22.46
N TRP A 290 -14.77 2.41 22.33
CA TRP A 290 -15.41 3.21 21.30
C TRP A 290 -14.62 3.24 19.99
N THR A 291 -15.35 3.23 18.87
CA THR A 291 -14.77 3.34 17.53
C THR A 291 -14.87 4.76 16.99
N ALA A 292 -14.23 5.04 15.85
CA ALA A 292 -14.26 6.35 15.22
C ALA A 292 -15.70 6.79 14.86
N LEU A 293 -16.53 5.87 14.37
CA LEU A 293 -17.94 6.14 14.05
C LEU A 293 -18.73 6.55 15.31
N MET A 294 -18.47 5.92 16.46
CA MET A 294 -19.14 6.25 17.72
C MET A 294 -18.81 7.69 18.17
N HIS A 295 -17.53 8.07 18.06
CA HIS A 295 -17.08 9.44 18.31
C HIS A 295 -17.70 10.47 17.34
N ALA A 296 -17.84 10.12 16.06
CA ALA A 296 -18.51 10.98 15.09
C ALA A 296 -20.01 11.16 15.42
N VAL A 297 -20.70 10.08 15.80
CA VAL A 297 -22.13 10.10 16.18
C VAL A 297 -22.35 10.94 17.43
N ASP A 298 -21.53 10.76 18.47
CA ASP A 298 -21.65 11.53 19.72
C ASP A 298 -21.41 13.03 19.50
N ALA A 299 -20.46 13.38 18.62
CA ALA A 299 -20.18 14.75 18.23
C ALA A 299 -21.11 15.32 17.14
N ASN A 300 -22.09 14.54 16.66
CA ASN A 300 -23.05 14.92 15.61
C ASN A 300 -22.39 15.37 14.29
N GLN A 301 -21.28 14.73 13.90
CA GLN A 301 -20.49 15.03 12.70
C GLN A 301 -21.03 14.33 11.45
N GLN A 302 -21.96 15.00 10.76
CA GLN A 302 -22.80 14.37 9.74
C GLN A 302 -22.05 13.78 8.54
N SER A 303 -21.18 14.55 7.90
CA SER A 303 -20.43 14.09 6.72
C SER A 303 -19.43 12.99 7.10
N THR A 304 -18.79 13.15 8.26
CA THR A 304 -17.79 12.22 8.75
C THR A 304 -18.35 10.85 9.09
N MET A 305 -19.58 10.79 9.63
CA MET A 305 -20.28 9.52 9.87
C MET A 305 -20.38 8.68 8.59
N MET A 306 -20.68 9.31 7.45
CA MET A 306 -20.86 8.62 6.17
C MET A 306 -19.56 7.93 5.69
N LEU A 307 -18.40 8.48 6.05
CA LEU A 307 -17.10 7.91 5.73
C LEU A 307 -16.71 6.74 6.63
N LEU A 308 -17.39 6.57 7.76
CA LEU A 308 -17.06 5.61 8.83
C LEU A 308 -18.08 4.47 8.96
N LEU A 309 -19.04 4.37 8.04
CA LEU A 309 -20.12 3.36 8.09
C LEU A 309 -19.63 1.90 8.01
N GLY A 310 -18.35 1.65 7.70
CA GLY A 310 -17.78 0.31 7.82
C GLY A 310 -17.86 -0.28 9.23
N GLU A 311 -17.97 0.56 10.26
CA GLU A 311 -18.10 0.16 11.68
C GLU A 311 -19.55 0.00 12.15
N CYS A 312 -20.54 0.11 11.25
CA CYS A 312 -21.94 0.10 11.65
C CYS A 312 -22.43 -1.21 12.26
N ASP A 313 -21.69 -2.31 12.06
CA ASP A 313 -21.94 -3.63 12.65
C ASP A 313 -21.52 -3.71 14.13
N ILE A 314 -20.76 -2.74 14.63
CA ILE A 314 -20.22 -2.75 16.00
C ILE A 314 -21.22 -2.11 16.98
N PRO A 315 -21.75 -2.86 17.97
CA PRO A 315 -22.72 -2.33 18.91
C PRO A 315 -22.09 -1.45 20.01
N ILE A 316 -22.87 -0.52 20.54
CA ILE A 316 -22.54 0.30 21.70
C ILE A 316 -23.31 -0.26 22.91
N ASN A 317 -22.60 -0.80 23.90
CA ASN A 317 -23.21 -1.43 25.08
C ASN A 317 -24.28 -2.50 24.73
N GLY A 318 -24.06 -3.24 23.63
CA GLY A 318 -24.99 -4.27 23.14
C GLY A 318 -26.14 -3.74 22.26
N GLU A 319 -26.28 -2.42 22.12
CA GLU A 319 -27.30 -1.79 21.28
C GLU A 319 -26.74 -1.40 19.91
N PRO A 320 -27.53 -1.50 18.82
CA PRO A 320 -27.14 -1.00 17.51
C PRO A 320 -26.85 0.50 17.55
N ILE A 321 -25.88 0.95 16.74
CA ILE A 321 -25.49 2.36 16.70
C ILE A 321 -26.64 3.32 16.35
N GLN A 322 -27.66 2.84 15.61
CA GLN A 322 -28.87 3.59 15.31
C GLN A 322 -29.68 3.96 16.57
N SER A 323 -29.78 3.04 17.54
CA SER A 323 -30.45 3.28 18.82
C SER A 323 -29.74 4.40 19.58
N TYR A 324 -28.41 4.37 19.59
CA TYR A 324 -27.57 5.40 20.20
C TYR A 324 -27.69 6.75 19.49
N ALA A 325 -27.63 6.77 18.16
CA ALA A 325 -27.82 7.99 17.37
C ALA A 325 -29.20 8.64 17.63
N THR A 326 -30.24 7.81 17.79
CA THR A 326 -31.60 8.28 18.12
C THR A 326 -31.66 8.88 19.52
N SER A 327 -31.06 8.22 20.52
CA SER A 327 -31.06 8.72 21.91
C SER A 327 -30.29 10.02 22.08
N ARG A 328 -29.24 10.23 21.29
CA ARG A 328 -28.47 11.48 21.22
C ARG A 328 -29.14 12.59 20.39
N ASN A 329 -30.32 12.35 19.83
CA ASN A 329 -31.02 13.26 18.93
C ASN A 329 -30.12 13.72 17.75
N CYS A 330 -29.29 12.78 17.25
CA CYS A 330 -28.45 13.02 16.09
C CYS A 330 -29.32 13.30 14.88
N ALA A 331 -29.03 14.40 14.17
CA ALA A 331 -29.86 14.87 13.05
C ALA A 331 -29.91 13.87 11.87
N LEU A 332 -28.95 12.95 11.79
CA LEU A 332 -28.91 11.88 10.79
C LEU A 332 -29.45 10.54 11.28
N ALA A 333 -30.01 10.43 12.48
CA ALA A 333 -30.50 9.14 12.99
C ALA A 333 -31.47 8.46 12.00
N SER A 334 -32.38 9.23 11.40
CA SER A 334 -33.30 8.74 10.36
C SER A 334 -32.61 8.34 9.06
N THR A 335 -31.60 9.09 8.62
CA THR A 335 -30.78 8.74 7.44
C THR A 335 -30.00 7.45 7.69
N LEU A 336 -29.40 7.31 8.87
CA LEU A 336 -28.68 6.10 9.27
C LEU A 336 -29.62 4.90 9.30
N SER A 337 -30.82 5.04 9.86
CA SER A 337 -31.87 4.00 9.77
C SER A 337 -32.19 3.61 8.33
N GLY A 338 -32.37 4.61 7.46
CA GLY A 338 -32.67 4.40 6.04
C GLY A 338 -31.54 3.69 5.29
N LEU A 339 -30.29 4.04 5.57
CA LEU A 339 -29.12 3.42 4.96
C LEU A 339 -28.93 1.99 5.44
N LEU A 340 -28.97 1.76 6.76
CA LEU A 340 -28.77 0.43 7.35
C LEU A 340 -29.91 -0.52 6.98
N SER A 341 -31.15 -0.05 6.91
CA SER A 341 -32.29 -0.89 6.48
C SER A 341 -32.23 -1.30 5.00
N ARG A 342 -31.62 -0.47 4.14
CA ARG A 342 -31.39 -0.79 2.73
C ARG A 342 -30.16 -1.67 2.50
N ASN A 343 -29.28 -1.71 3.48
CA ASN A 343 -28.05 -2.48 3.46
C ASN A 343 -28.31 -3.91 3.96
N LYS A 344 -29.03 -4.69 3.17
CA LYS A 344 -29.15 -6.13 3.38
C LYS A 344 -27.76 -6.73 3.13
N GLY A 345 -27.11 -7.28 4.15
CA GLY A 345 -25.73 -7.78 4.06
C GLY A 345 -25.48 -8.60 2.79
N LEU A 346 -24.28 -8.42 2.22
CA LEU A 346 -23.88 -9.11 1.00
C LEU A 346 -23.51 -10.55 1.33
N THR A 347 -24.23 -11.52 0.77
CA THR A 347 -23.83 -12.92 0.82
C THR A 347 -22.66 -13.13 -0.13
N LEU A 348 -21.50 -13.46 0.42
CA LEU A 348 -20.29 -13.71 -0.34
C LEU A 348 -20.21 -15.18 -0.80
N PRO A 349 -19.60 -15.48 -1.96
CA PRO A 349 -19.32 -16.85 -2.39
C PRO A 349 -18.42 -17.59 -1.39
N ASP A 350 -18.50 -18.93 -1.35
CA ASP A 350 -17.73 -19.77 -0.41
C ASP A 350 -16.22 -19.49 -0.40
N LYS A 351 -15.65 -19.16 -1.58
CA LYS A 351 -14.24 -18.79 -1.72
C LYS A 351 -13.87 -17.55 -0.89
N LEU A 352 -14.82 -16.62 -0.71
CA LEU A 352 -14.66 -15.40 0.07
C LEU A 352 -15.27 -15.50 1.48
N SER A 353 -15.51 -16.72 1.98
CA SER A 353 -16.03 -16.94 3.35
C SER A 353 -15.13 -16.42 4.47
N GLY A 354 -13.87 -16.09 4.17
CA GLY A 354 -12.95 -15.43 5.10
C GLY A 354 -13.22 -13.94 5.31
N TYR A 355 -14.12 -13.34 4.53
CA TYR A 355 -14.45 -11.92 4.57
C TYR A 355 -15.86 -11.68 5.08
N THR A 356 -16.07 -10.55 5.75
CA THR A 356 -17.38 -10.07 6.17
C THR A 356 -17.64 -8.69 5.57
N ALA A 357 -18.60 -8.61 4.64
CA ALA A 357 -19.04 -7.36 4.05
C ALA A 357 -20.14 -6.72 4.91
N THR A 358 -19.92 -5.48 5.39
CA THR A 358 -20.86 -4.83 6.32
C THR A 358 -21.59 -3.67 5.69
N TYR A 359 -20.95 -2.89 4.83
CA TYR A 359 -21.52 -1.64 4.31
C TYR A 359 -21.34 -1.47 2.81
N ARG A 360 -22.46 -1.29 2.09
CA ARG A 360 -22.43 -0.91 0.69
C ARG A 360 -22.16 0.58 0.51
N MET A 361 -20.95 0.90 0.04
CA MET A 361 -20.46 2.26 -0.18
C MET A 361 -21.05 2.90 -1.43
N SER A 362 -21.17 2.13 -2.51
CA SER A 362 -21.78 2.57 -3.76
C SER A 362 -22.45 1.41 -4.49
N SER A 363 -23.43 1.75 -5.33
CA SER A 363 -24.12 0.80 -6.20
C SER A 363 -24.54 1.54 -7.46
N ASP A 364 -24.16 0.99 -8.61
CA ASP A 364 -24.71 1.32 -9.92
C ASP A 364 -25.43 0.11 -10.51
N GLN A 365 -25.78 0.14 -11.81
CA GLN A 365 -26.54 -0.92 -12.47
C GLN A 365 -25.76 -2.26 -12.56
N HIS A 366 -24.43 -2.20 -12.63
CA HIS A 366 -23.56 -3.35 -12.91
C HIS A 366 -22.47 -3.57 -11.87
N GLU A 367 -22.24 -2.62 -10.97
CA GLU A 367 -21.19 -2.62 -9.97
C GLU A 367 -21.73 -2.23 -8.59
N GLU A 368 -21.29 -2.96 -7.56
CA GLU A 368 -21.47 -2.58 -6.16
C GLU A 368 -20.11 -2.57 -5.46
N LYS A 369 -19.86 -1.53 -4.67
CA LYS A 369 -18.67 -1.43 -3.82
C LYS A 369 -19.05 -1.57 -2.37
N TRP A 370 -18.40 -2.50 -1.67
CA TRP A 370 -18.70 -2.87 -0.30
C TRP A 370 -17.45 -2.75 0.56
N TYR A 371 -17.58 -2.10 1.72
CA TYR A 371 -16.58 -2.25 2.77
C TYR A 371 -16.69 -3.64 3.39
N ALA A 372 -15.54 -4.28 3.58
CA ALA A 372 -15.42 -5.58 4.20
C ALA A 372 -14.20 -5.65 5.13
N TYR A 373 -14.17 -6.67 5.97
CA TYR A 373 -12.98 -7.01 6.74
C TYR A 373 -12.75 -8.52 6.74
N ASP A 374 -11.50 -8.94 6.97
CA ASP A 374 -11.12 -10.36 7.05
C ASP A 374 -11.11 -10.89 8.49
N ARG A 375 -10.68 -12.14 8.68
CA ARG A 375 -10.57 -12.78 10.02
C ARG A 375 -9.60 -12.06 10.98
N TYR A 376 -8.72 -11.22 10.47
CA TYR A 376 -7.69 -10.48 11.23
C TYR A 376 -7.94 -8.97 11.17
N PRO A 377 -9.19 -8.56 11.44
CA PRO A 377 -9.91 -7.35 11.00
C PRO A 377 -9.21 -6.37 10.02
N HIS A 378 -8.47 -6.84 9.02
CA HIS A 378 -7.91 -5.93 8.02
C HIS A 378 -9.05 -5.39 7.16
N ASN A 379 -8.96 -4.11 6.81
CA ASN A 379 -9.98 -3.44 6.03
C ASN A 379 -9.78 -3.74 4.54
N HIS A 380 -10.86 -4.15 3.87
CA HIS A 380 -10.89 -4.50 2.45
C HIS A 380 -12.03 -3.78 1.74
N LEU A 381 -11.89 -3.60 0.43
CA LEU A 381 -12.97 -3.23 -0.47
C LEU A 381 -13.37 -4.45 -1.29
N ILE A 382 -14.65 -4.80 -1.30
CA ILE A 382 -15.22 -5.81 -2.20
C ILE A 382 -15.93 -5.09 -3.33
N GLN A 383 -15.46 -5.30 -4.56
CA GLN A 383 -16.17 -4.88 -5.77
C GLN A 383 -16.90 -6.08 -6.37
N LYS A 384 -18.23 -5.97 -6.47
CA LYS A 384 -19.09 -6.95 -7.12
C LYS A 384 -19.52 -6.41 -8.48
N PHE A 385 -19.22 -7.14 -9.55
CA PHE A 385 -19.68 -6.86 -10.90
C PHE A 385 -20.72 -7.88 -11.33
N THR A 386 -21.92 -7.42 -11.69
CA THR A 386 -23.04 -8.26 -12.14
C THR A 386 -23.20 -8.15 -13.65
N PHE A 387 -23.31 -9.29 -14.33
CA PHE A 387 -23.46 -9.35 -15.79
C PHE A 387 -24.93 -9.49 -16.19
N ASN A 388 -25.27 -8.95 -17.36
CA ASN A 388 -26.66 -8.95 -17.86
C ASN A 388 -27.17 -10.36 -18.21
N ASP A 389 -26.26 -11.25 -18.62
CA ASP A 389 -26.58 -12.62 -19.02
C ASP A 389 -25.42 -13.57 -18.68
N LEU A 390 -25.76 -14.87 -18.69
CA LEU A 390 -24.83 -15.94 -18.34
C LEU A 390 -23.69 -16.08 -19.37
N ASP A 391 -23.91 -15.71 -20.63
CA ASP A 391 -22.89 -15.81 -21.67
C ASP A 391 -21.79 -14.75 -21.48
N ALA A 392 -22.18 -13.51 -21.15
CA ALA A 392 -21.29 -12.42 -20.81
C ALA A 392 -20.49 -12.74 -19.55
N TYR A 393 -21.15 -13.27 -18.53
CA TYR A 393 -20.49 -13.80 -17.33
C TYR A 393 -19.48 -14.90 -17.68
N THR A 394 -19.86 -15.89 -18.49
CA THR A 394 -18.98 -17.02 -18.85
C THR A 394 -17.75 -16.54 -19.61
N ARG A 395 -17.93 -15.65 -20.60
CA ARG A 395 -16.81 -14.99 -21.29
C ARG A 395 -15.89 -14.28 -20.31
N ALA A 396 -16.45 -13.60 -19.30
CA ALA A 396 -15.67 -12.93 -18.28
C ALA A 396 -14.89 -13.89 -17.40
N ALA A 397 -15.54 -14.92 -16.89
CA ALA A 397 -14.93 -15.95 -16.05
C ALA A 397 -13.75 -16.66 -16.75
N GLU A 398 -13.78 -16.82 -18.08
CA GLU A 398 -12.68 -17.41 -18.84
C GLU A 398 -11.48 -16.47 -19.05
N ARG A 399 -11.71 -15.15 -19.12
CA ARG A 399 -10.67 -14.16 -19.42
C ARG A 399 -10.03 -13.56 -18.18
N ILE A 400 -10.81 -13.28 -17.12
CA ILE A 400 -10.34 -12.62 -15.89
C ILE A 400 -9.14 -13.34 -15.24
N PRO A 401 -9.07 -14.68 -15.14
CA PRO A 401 -7.90 -15.37 -14.59
C PRO A 401 -6.59 -15.11 -15.37
N ARG A 402 -6.67 -14.70 -16.63
CA ARG A 402 -5.48 -14.31 -17.41
C ARG A 402 -4.91 -12.96 -16.96
N LEU A 403 -5.76 -12.13 -16.35
CA LEU A 403 -5.44 -10.77 -15.93
C LEU A 403 -4.90 -10.73 -14.50
N GLU A 404 -5.13 -11.78 -13.70
CA GLU A 404 -4.45 -11.99 -12.41
C GLU A 404 -2.91 -12.04 -12.51
N ARG A 405 -2.37 -12.26 -13.73
CA ARG A 405 -0.93 -12.24 -14.02
C ARG A 405 -0.34 -10.83 -14.14
N PHE A 406 -1.18 -9.81 -14.22
CA PHE A 406 -0.76 -8.42 -14.42
C PHE A 406 -0.61 -7.74 -13.06
N ARG A 407 0.48 -8.03 -12.35
CA ARG A 407 0.82 -7.36 -11.09
C ARG A 407 1.82 -6.24 -11.35
N HIS A 408 1.43 -5.02 -10.99
CA HIS A 408 2.26 -3.84 -11.09
C HIS A 408 1.86 -2.85 -9.99
N GLU A 409 2.80 -2.10 -9.43
CA GLU A 409 2.55 -1.20 -8.30
C GLU A 409 1.53 -0.09 -8.60
N ASN A 410 1.44 0.32 -9.87
CA ASN A 410 0.49 1.34 -10.35
C ASN A 410 -0.72 0.77 -11.08
N ILE A 411 -0.95 -0.54 -11.01
CA ILE A 411 -2.19 -1.18 -11.44
C ILE A 411 -2.85 -1.78 -10.21
N LEU A 412 -4.12 -1.49 -10.01
CA LEU A 412 -4.83 -1.93 -8.83
C LEU A 412 -4.82 -3.46 -8.74
N GLY A 413 -4.16 -3.98 -7.71
CA GLY A 413 -4.07 -5.41 -7.45
C GLY A 413 -5.36 -5.95 -6.84
N TYR A 414 -5.68 -7.20 -7.20
CA TYR A 414 -6.74 -7.96 -6.55
C TYR A 414 -6.10 -9.01 -5.66
N SER A 415 -6.42 -8.98 -4.37
CA SER A 415 -5.94 -9.97 -3.40
C SER A 415 -6.61 -11.31 -3.65
N GLU A 416 -7.91 -11.29 -3.92
CA GLU A 416 -8.71 -12.47 -4.26
C GLU A 416 -9.80 -12.17 -5.29
N VAL A 417 -10.15 -13.17 -6.10
CA VAL A 417 -11.25 -13.11 -7.06
C VAL A 417 -12.16 -14.32 -6.86
N ALA A 418 -13.47 -14.10 -6.85
CA ALA A 418 -14.47 -15.16 -6.81
C ALA A 418 -15.55 -14.99 -7.87
N PHE A 419 -16.04 -16.14 -8.35
CA PHE A 419 -17.02 -16.24 -9.43
C PHE A 419 -18.28 -16.87 -8.84
N SER A 420 -19.44 -16.29 -9.16
CA SER A 420 -20.73 -16.79 -8.72
C SER A 420 -21.69 -16.87 -9.90
N GLU A 421 -21.98 -18.10 -10.31
CA GLU A 421 -22.97 -18.38 -11.36
C GLU A 421 -24.38 -18.03 -10.88
N SER A 422 -24.68 -18.22 -9.59
CA SER A 422 -26.02 -18.04 -9.04
C SER A 422 -26.58 -16.63 -9.18
N ASP A 423 -25.72 -15.62 -9.14
CA ASP A 423 -26.07 -14.22 -9.36
C ASP A 423 -25.32 -13.61 -10.55
N SER A 424 -24.72 -14.44 -11.40
CA SER A 424 -23.97 -14.05 -12.59
C SER A 424 -23.01 -12.90 -12.31
N ALA A 425 -22.22 -13.02 -11.25
CA ALA A 425 -21.37 -11.95 -10.74
C ALA A 425 -19.93 -12.39 -10.46
N VAL A 426 -19.02 -11.43 -10.59
CA VAL A 426 -17.62 -11.56 -10.21
C VAL A 426 -17.32 -10.63 -9.04
N TYR A 427 -16.62 -11.15 -8.05
CA TYR A 427 -16.23 -10.47 -6.84
C TYR A 427 -14.73 -10.28 -6.82
N TYR A 428 -14.28 -9.06 -6.59
CA TYR A 428 -12.87 -8.71 -6.37
C TYR A 428 -12.69 -8.23 -4.94
N VAL A 429 -11.65 -8.74 -4.28
CA VAL A 429 -11.18 -8.23 -2.98
C VAL A 429 -9.96 -7.35 -3.23
N LEU A 430 -10.01 -6.12 -2.72
CA LEU A 430 -8.98 -5.11 -2.87
C LEU A 430 -8.58 -4.56 -1.51
N ASP A 431 -7.36 -4.05 -1.42
CA ASP A 431 -6.93 -3.25 -0.27
C ASP A 431 -7.86 -2.04 -0.09
N PHE A 432 -8.10 -1.63 1.15
CA PHE A 432 -8.96 -0.49 1.43
C PHE A 432 -8.18 0.84 1.31
N TYR A 433 -8.19 1.43 0.11
CA TYR A 433 -7.50 2.70 -0.18
C TYR A 433 -8.12 3.93 0.51
N ALA A 434 -7.33 4.99 0.66
CA ALA A 434 -7.75 6.26 1.26
C ALA A 434 -8.88 6.93 0.46
N GLY A 435 -8.92 6.73 -0.86
CA GLY A 435 -9.99 7.19 -1.74
C GLY A 435 -9.60 7.12 -3.21
N THR A 436 -10.33 7.88 -4.03
CA THR A 436 -10.04 8.08 -5.45
C THR A 436 -9.41 9.46 -5.69
N LEU A 437 -8.81 9.67 -6.87
CA LEU A 437 -8.32 10.99 -7.28
C LEU A 437 -9.48 12.01 -7.31
N LYS A 438 -10.68 11.57 -7.68
CA LYS A 438 -11.88 12.40 -7.63
C LYS A 438 -12.12 12.97 -6.23
N ASP A 439 -12.05 12.13 -5.20
CA ASP A 439 -12.24 12.56 -3.80
C ASP A 439 -11.18 13.61 -3.41
N GLN A 440 -9.92 13.39 -3.81
CA GLN A 440 -8.82 14.32 -3.55
C GLN A 440 -9.01 15.69 -4.24
N ILE A 441 -9.47 15.69 -5.50
CA ILE A 441 -9.72 16.92 -6.25
C ILE A 441 -10.89 17.69 -5.64
N ASP A 442 -12.03 17.01 -5.40
CA ASP A 442 -13.24 17.61 -4.85
C ASP A 442 -12.94 18.27 -3.49
N ASP A 443 -12.25 17.56 -2.60
CA ASP A 443 -11.91 18.08 -1.26
C ASP A 443 -10.99 19.29 -1.32
N ARG A 444 -10.00 19.28 -2.23
CA ARG A 444 -9.02 20.36 -2.36
C ARG A 444 -9.65 21.61 -2.96
N PHE A 445 -10.46 21.46 -4.01
CA PHE A 445 -11.14 22.59 -4.65
C PHE A 445 -12.26 23.15 -3.78
N LYS A 446 -12.98 22.31 -3.02
CA LYS A 446 -13.92 22.77 -1.99
C LYS A 446 -13.22 23.61 -0.92
N ALA A 447 -11.99 23.26 -0.56
CA ALA A 447 -11.15 24.02 0.35
C ALA A 447 -10.44 25.24 -0.29
N LYS A 448 -10.63 25.46 -1.61
CA LYS A 448 -9.92 26.49 -2.40
C LYS A 448 -8.39 26.36 -2.36
N GLU A 449 -7.92 25.14 -2.18
CA GLU A 449 -6.51 24.78 -2.24
C GLU A 449 -6.11 24.41 -3.68
N THR A 450 -4.81 24.53 -4.00
CA THR A 450 -4.25 24.10 -5.29
C THR A 450 -3.27 22.94 -5.09
N PHE A 451 -3.10 22.12 -6.12
CA PHE A 451 -2.02 21.12 -6.17
C PHE A 451 -0.68 21.80 -6.47
N SER A 452 0.40 21.31 -5.86
CA SER A 452 1.76 21.73 -6.20
C SER A 452 2.25 21.02 -7.47
N ASP A 453 3.26 21.58 -8.12
CA ASP A 453 3.82 21.00 -9.34
C ASP A 453 4.42 19.61 -9.05
N ASP A 454 5.03 19.40 -7.87
CA ASP A 454 5.56 18.08 -7.45
C ASP A 454 4.47 17.02 -7.28
N GLU A 455 3.29 17.40 -6.77
CA GLU A 455 2.15 16.48 -6.64
C GLU A 455 1.64 16.07 -8.03
N ILE A 456 1.59 17.01 -8.96
CA ILE A 456 1.14 16.77 -10.33
C ILE A 456 2.15 15.91 -11.09
N TRP A 457 3.46 16.18 -10.95
CA TRP A 457 4.51 15.34 -11.53
C TRP A 457 4.42 13.90 -11.04
N ARG A 458 4.27 13.69 -9.72
CA ARG A 458 4.09 12.35 -9.14
C ARG A 458 2.84 11.65 -9.66
N PHE A 459 1.73 12.36 -9.76
CA PHE A 459 0.51 11.82 -10.35
C PHE A 459 0.74 11.37 -11.80
N ILE A 460 1.31 12.22 -12.64
CA ILE A 460 1.60 11.89 -14.04
C ILE A 460 2.53 10.67 -14.12
N TYR A 461 3.61 10.65 -13.33
CA TYR A 461 4.59 9.58 -13.30
C TYR A 461 3.96 8.22 -12.98
N TYR A 462 3.22 8.11 -11.87
CA TYR A 462 2.65 6.84 -11.45
C TYR A 462 1.60 6.32 -12.45
N ILE A 463 0.78 7.20 -13.02
CA ILE A 463 -0.21 6.77 -14.02
C ILE A 463 0.47 6.41 -15.34
N ALA A 464 1.46 7.18 -15.80
CA ALA A 464 2.22 6.85 -17.00
C ALA A 464 2.94 5.49 -16.87
N LYS A 465 3.54 5.21 -15.71
CA LYS A 465 4.17 3.91 -15.42
C LYS A 465 3.16 2.76 -15.43
N GLY A 466 1.96 2.97 -14.90
CA GLY A 466 0.87 2.01 -15.02
C GLY A 466 0.44 1.76 -16.47
N LEU A 467 0.29 2.82 -17.27
CA LEU A 467 -0.08 2.71 -18.69
C LEU A 467 1.00 2.02 -19.53
N ASP A 468 2.27 2.30 -19.25
CA ASP A 468 3.42 1.66 -19.92
C ASP A 468 3.40 0.15 -19.70
N PHE A 469 3.19 -0.29 -18.47
CA PHE A 469 3.05 -1.71 -18.13
C PHE A 469 1.88 -2.39 -18.88
N LEU A 470 0.73 -1.73 -19.00
CA LEU A 470 -0.44 -2.26 -19.72
C LEU A 470 -0.17 -2.40 -21.23
N GLU A 471 0.57 -1.45 -21.80
CA GLU A 471 1.02 -1.49 -23.18
C GLU A 471 2.00 -2.65 -23.41
N GLU A 472 3.03 -2.78 -22.56
CA GLU A 472 4.10 -3.78 -22.67
C GLU A 472 3.56 -5.22 -22.54
N LYS A 473 2.75 -5.50 -21.52
CA LYS A 473 2.36 -6.88 -21.17
C LYS A 473 1.19 -7.43 -21.97
N GLY A 474 0.35 -6.58 -22.55
CA GLY A 474 -0.90 -7.07 -23.17
C GLY A 474 -1.50 -6.20 -24.26
N ARG A 475 -0.87 -5.07 -24.62
CA ARG A 475 -1.48 -4.04 -25.49
C ARG A 475 -2.90 -3.68 -25.01
N ILE A 476 -3.05 -3.59 -23.70
CA ILE A 476 -4.33 -3.29 -23.06
C ILE A 476 -4.52 -1.78 -23.08
N VAL A 477 -5.69 -1.34 -23.54
CA VAL A 477 -6.11 0.06 -23.49
C VAL A 477 -7.24 0.17 -22.48
N HIS A 478 -7.13 1.10 -21.53
CA HIS A 478 -8.11 1.29 -20.47
C HIS A 478 -9.43 1.83 -21.01
N ARG A 479 -9.37 2.87 -21.85
CA ARG A 479 -10.50 3.52 -22.56
C ARG A 479 -11.48 4.31 -21.70
N ASN A 480 -11.43 4.20 -20.38
CA ASN A 480 -12.28 4.98 -19.48
C ASN A 480 -11.51 5.54 -18.29
N LEU A 481 -10.34 6.12 -18.56
CA LEU A 481 -9.51 6.69 -17.50
C LEU A 481 -10.12 8.02 -17.01
N THR A 482 -10.56 8.06 -15.76
CA THR A 482 -11.17 9.24 -15.13
C THR A 482 -10.66 9.41 -13.69
N PRO A 483 -10.89 10.56 -13.03
CA PRO A 483 -10.48 10.71 -11.62
C PRO A 483 -11.10 9.66 -10.67
N SER A 484 -12.25 9.07 -11.03
CA SER A 484 -12.90 8.02 -10.25
C SER A 484 -12.25 6.64 -10.43
N SER A 485 -11.55 6.43 -11.55
CA SER A 485 -10.84 5.18 -11.83
C SER A 485 -9.43 5.16 -11.22
N ILE A 486 -8.93 6.29 -10.71
CA ILE A 486 -7.62 6.36 -10.08
C ILE A 486 -7.76 6.24 -8.56
N TYR A 487 -7.10 5.23 -7.97
CA TYR A 487 -7.08 5.02 -6.52
C TYR A 487 -5.82 5.66 -5.93
N VAL A 488 -5.98 6.19 -4.73
CA VAL A 488 -4.91 6.87 -3.99
C VAL A 488 -4.74 6.19 -2.65
N ASP A 489 -3.52 5.78 -2.36
CA ASP A 489 -3.19 5.27 -1.04
C ASP A 489 -2.85 6.39 -0.06
N LYS A 490 -2.60 6.02 1.19
CA LYS A 490 -2.24 6.99 2.24
C LYS A 490 -0.95 7.75 1.94
N PHE A 491 -0.03 7.22 1.14
CA PHE A 491 1.26 7.81 0.83
C PHE A 491 1.27 8.64 -0.46
N TRP A 492 0.09 8.98 -1.01
CA TRP A 492 -0.02 9.71 -2.28
C TRP A 492 0.56 8.95 -3.47
N ARG A 493 0.54 7.61 -3.39
CA ARG A 493 0.82 6.72 -4.53
C ARG A 493 -0.48 6.42 -5.26
N PHE A 494 -0.39 6.33 -6.58
CA PHE A 494 -1.54 6.13 -7.45
C PHE A 494 -1.51 4.78 -8.11
N CYS A 495 -2.67 4.16 -8.21
CA CYS A 495 -2.86 3.02 -9.08
C CYS A 495 -4.10 3.21 -9.95
N ILE A 496 -4.00 2.73 -11.18
CA ILE A 496 -5.11 2.66 -12.11
C ILE A 496 -6.00 1.53 -11.62
N GLY A 497 -7.13 1.92 -11.04
CA GLY A 497 -8.22 1.03 -10.74
C GLY A 497 -9.20 0.94 -11.90
N GLU A 498 -10.11 0.00 -11.76
CA GLU A 498 -11.14 -0.25 -12.77
C GLU A 498 -10.56 -0.74 -14.11
N MET A 499 -9.75 -1.81 -14.08
CA MET A 499 -9.42 -2.52 -15.30
C MET A 499 -10.73 -2.94 -16.00
N THR A 500 -11.01 -2.27 -17.12
CA THR A 500 -12.26 -2.28 -17.90
C THR A 500 -12.46 -3.61 -18.65
N ILE A 501 -11.89 -4.68 -18.13
CA ILE A 501 -11.89 -6.03 -18.66
C ILE A 501 -13.33 -6.53 -18.76
N ALA A 502 -14.14 -6.39 -17.71
CA ALA A 502 -15.52 -6.87 -17.67
C ALA A 502 -16.37 -6.29 -18.82
N ARG A 503 -16.12 -5.03 -19.21
CA ARG A 503 -16.87 -4.35 -20.27
C ARG A 503 -16.37 -4.72 -21.67
N HIS A 504 -15.06 -4.95 -21.86
CA HIS A 504 -14.49 -5.39 -23.16
C HIS A 504 -14.91 -6.80 -23.61
N LEU A 505 -15.53 -7.57 -22.72
CA LEU A 505 -15.95 -8.94 -22.96
C LEU A 505 -17.34 -9.05 -23.59
N ASP A 506 -18.10 -7.95 -23.59
CA ASP A 506 -19.50 -7.98 -24.01
C ASP A 506 -19.72 -7.75 -25.51
N GLY A 507 -18.67 -7.44 -26.28
CA GLY A 507 -18.78 -7.19 -27.73
C GLY A 507 -19.72 -6.03 -28.12
N GLY A 508 -20.30 -5.33 -27.14
CA GLY A 508 -21.22 -4.22 -27.35
C GLY A 508 -20.49 -2.94 -27.71
N GLN A 509 -20.92 -2.25 -28.75
CA GLN A 509 -20.35 -0.96 -29.19
C GLN A 509 -20.81 0.25 -28.33
N ASN A 510 -21.38 0.01 -27.14
CA ASN A 510 -21.90 1.04 -26.23
C ASN A 510 -21.31 0.87 -24.82
N LEU A 511 -20.02 1.19 -24.67
CA LEU A 511 -19.20 0.85 -23.50
C LEU A 511 -18.83 2.05 -22.62
N MET A 512 -19.55 3.17 -22.74
CA MET A 512 -19.32 4.31 -21.86
C MET A 512 -20.27 4.21 -20.66
N SER A 513 -19.71 4.17 -19.45
CA SER A 513 -20.48 4.52 -18.25
C SER A 513 -20.96 5.95 -18.46
N ARG A 514 -22.27 6.16 -18.62
CA ARG A 514 -22.86 7.49 -18.90
C ARG A 514 -23.14 8.23 -17.58
N CYS A 515 -22.21 8.18 -16.65
CA CYS A 515 -22.32 8.93 -15.40
C CYS A 515 -21.58 10.27 -15.53
N GLY A 516 -22.33 11.37 -15.58
CA GLY A 516 -21.76 12.72 -15.50
C GLY A 516 -21.00 13.19 -16.75
N ASN A 517 -19.92 13.92 -16.52
CA ASN A 517 -19.07 14.58 -17.53
C ASN A 517 -17.85 13.74 -17.94
N ASP A 518 -17.88 12.42 -17.75
CA ASP A 518 -16.75 11.52 -18.03
C ASP A 518 -16.29 11.58 -19.49
N GLU A 519 -17.22 11.87 -20.42
CA GLU A 519 -16.95 12.08 -21.85
C GLU A 519 -15.94 13.22 -22.13
N LEU A 520 -15.75 14.15 -21.18
CA LEU A 520 -14.81 15.26 -21.31
C LEU A 520 -13.35 14.85 -21.07
N TYR A 521 -13.11 13.67 -20.51
CA TYR A 521 -11.78 13.09 -20.33
C TYR A 521 -11.35 12.23 -21.52
N HIS A 522 -12.26 11.90 -22.43
CA HIS A 522 -11.99 11.02 -23.56
C HIS A 522 -11.31 11.73 -24.72
N ALA A 523 -10.47 10.99 -25.45
CA ALA A 523 -9.79 11.49 -26.63
C ALA A 523 -10.76 11.73 -27.80
N PRO A 524 -10.51 12.71 -28.69
CA PRO A 524 -11.38 13.01 -29.82
C PRO A 524 -11.66 11.81 -30.73
N GLU A 525 -10.64 10.99 -31.02
CA GLU A 525 -10.74 9.81 -31.86
C GLU A 525 -11.62 8.70 -31.24
N LEU A 526 -11.63 8.58 -29.91
CA LEU A 526 -12.51 7.65 -29.20
C LEU A 526 -13.97 8.07 -29.35
N LEU A 527 -14.24 9.37 -29.23
CA LEU A 527 -15.58 9.96 -29.37
C LEU A 527 -16.10 9.90 -30.81
N ASN A 528 -15.21 10.05 -31.80
CA ASN A 528 -15.53 9.88 -33.21
C ASN A 528 -15.68 8.42 -33.65
N LYS A 529 -15.39 7.44 -32.76
CA LYS A 529 -15.38 6.00 -33.07
C LYS A 529 -14.40 5.63 -34.18
N GLU A 530 -13.27 6.32 -34.21
CA GLU A 530 -12.17 6.04 -35.14
C GLU A 530 -11.29 4.89 -34.61
N SER A 531 -10.30 4.47 -35.40
CA SER A 531 -9.33 3.47 -34.96
C SER A 531 -8.48 4.06 -33.82
N CYS A 532 -8.66 3.53 -32.61
CA CYS A 532 -7.96 4.01 -31.42
C CYS A 532 -6.80 3.08 -31.05
N ASP A 533 -5.69 3.68 -30.61
CA ASP A 533 -4.57 2.99 -29.98
C ASP A 533 -4.51 3.32 -28.47
N ASN A 534 -3.38 3.05 -27.83
CA ASN A 534 -3.13 3.34 -26.42
C ASN A 534 -2.98 4.83 -26.09
N LYS A 535 -2.81 5.72 -27.08
CA LYS A 535 -2.65 7.16 -26.86
C LYS A 535 -3.92 7.87 -26.41
N ILE A 536 -5.08 7.20 -26.48
CA ILE A 536 -6.31 7.72 -25.91
C ILE A 536 -6.22 7.84 -24.38
N ASP A 537 -5.51 6.92 -23.71
CA ASP A 537 -5.34 6.95 -22.25
C ASP A 537 -4.33 8.05 -21.84
N VAL A 538 -3.34 8.33 -22.70
CA VAL A 538 -2.41 9.46 -22.54
C VAL A 538 -3.16 10.80 -22.60
N TRP A 539 -4.13 10.94 -23.51
CA TRP A 539 -5.00 12.12 -23.54
C TRP A 539 -5.78 12.26 -22.24
N SER A 540 -6.43 11.19 -21.76
CA SER A 540 -7.18 11.21 -20.50
C SER A 540 -6.30 11.58 -19.30
N LEU A 541 -5.07 11.08 -19.24
CA LEU A 541 -4.07 11.50 -18.26
C LEU A 541 -3.77 13.00 -18.35
N GLY A 542 -3.59 13.51 -19.57
CA GLY A 542 -3.41 14.94 -19.83
C GLY A 542 -4.58 15.79 -19.34
N VAL A 543 -5.83 15.35 -19.56
CA VAL A 543 -7.02 16.07 -19.08
C VAL A 543 -7.07 16.11 -17.55
N MET A 544 -6.78 14.99 -16.87
CA MET A 544 -6.73 14.95 -15.41
C MET A 544 -5.63 15.86 -14.85
N ALA A 545 -4.42 15.81 -15.42
CA ALA A 545 -3.31 16.66 -15.01
C ALA A 545 -3.61 18.15 -15.26
N TYR A 546 -4.23 18.49 -16.39
CA TYR A 546 -4.72 19.83 -16.68
C TYR A 546 -5.71 20.29 -15.61
N TYR A 547 -6.70 19.45 -15.29
CA TYR A 547 -7.73 19.78 -14.32
C TYR A 547 -7.13 20.06 -12.93
N MET A 548 -6.16 19.25 -12.50
CA MET A 548 -5.41 19.48 -11.26
C MET A 548 -4.60 20.79 -11.28
N CYS A 549 -4.07 21.20 -12.45
CA CYS A 549 -3.34 22.45 -12.60
C CYS A 549 -4.26 23.68 -12.54
N ALA A 550 -5.36 23.65 -13.30
CA ALA A 550 -6.19 24.80 -13.63
C ALA A 550 -7.38 25.00 -12.67
N GLY A 551 -7.86 23.93 -12.02
CA GLY A 551 -9.10 23.97 -11.25
C GLY A 551 -10.37 23.78 -12.07
N ASP A 552 -10.26 23.78 -13.40
CA ASP A 552 -11.35 23.60 -14.36
C ASP A 552 -10.89 22.66 -15.49
N LEU A 553 -11.85 21.94 -16.09
CA LEU A 553 -11.56 21.09 -17.25
C LEU A 553 -11.14 21.92 -18.47
N PRO A 554 -10.28 21.38 -19.36
CA PRO A 554 -9.85 22.08 -20.57
C PRO A 554 -11.00 22.30 -21.56
N PHE A 555 -12.05 21.49 -21.49
CA PHE A 555 -13.20 21.52 -22.38
C PHE A 555 -14.49 21.53 -21.57
N LYS A 556 -15.50 22.28 -22.02
CA LYS A 556 -16.80 22.41 -21.34
C LYS A 556 -17.84 21.42 -21.83
N ASN A 557 -17.64 20.86 -23.02
CA ASN A 557 -18.57 19.96 -23.69
C ASN A 557 -17.83 19.13 -24.75
N VAL A 558 -18.45 18.04 -25.22
CA VAL A 558 -17.90 17.14 -26.24
C VAL A 558 -17.58 17.86 -27.55
N VAL A 559 -18.34 18.89 -27.92
CA VAL A 559 -18.08 19.66 -29.15
C VAL A 559 -16.73 20.39 -29.06
N GLU A 560 -16.38 20.93 -27.88
CA GLU A 560 -15.08 21.53 -27.64
C GLU A 560 -13.95 20.51 -27.67
N VAL A 561 -14.14 19.31 -27.08
CA VAL A 561 -13.17 18.20 -27.18
C VAL A 561 -12.87 17.86 -28.64
N LEU A 562 -13.91 17.78 -29.48
CA LEU A 562 -13.79 17.41 -30.89
C LEU A 562 -13.24 18.52 -31.78
N ASN A 563 -13.42 19.80 -31.43
CA ASN A 563 -13.21 20.90 -32.38
C ASN A 563 -12.26 22.00 -31.89
N SER A 564 -11.94 22.07 -30.61
CA SER A 564 -11.11 23.13 -30.02
C SER A 564 -9.75 22.61 -29.58
N ASN A 565 -8.77 23.50 -29.50
CA ASN A 565 -7.50 23.21 -28.83
C ASN A 565 -7.67 23.48 -27.32
N PRO A 566 -6.97 22.72 -26.45
CA PRO A 566 -7.00 23.00 -25.01
C PRO A 566 -6.47 24.43 -24.74
N PRO A 567 -7.04 25.16 -23.77
CA PRO A 567 -6.49 26.45 -23.36
C PRO A 567 -5.07 26.29 -22.81
N MET A 568 -4.24 27.32 -22.94
CA MET A 568 -2.87 27.26 -22.42
C MET A 568 -2.86 27.37 -20.89
N LEU A 569 -2.16 26.45 -20.22
CA LEU A 569 -1.89 26.54 -18.79
C LEU A 569 -0.93 27.71 -18.51
N VAL A 570 -1.18 28.40 -17.41
CA VAL A 570 -0.36 29.52 -16.94
C VAL A 570 0.01 29.31 -15.47
N ASN A 571 1.05 30.01 -15.00
CA ASN A 571 1.51 29.99 -13.60
C ASN A 571 1.94 28.60 -13.08
N ARG A 572 2.56 27.79 -13.93
CA ARG A 572 3.12 26.47 -13.61
C ARG A 572 4.52 26.35 -14.21
N ASN A 573 5.28 25.35 -13.75
CA ASN A 573 6.57 25.00 -14.34
C ASN A 573 6.46 24.80 -15.86
N GLU A 574 7.37 25.40 -16.64
CA GLU A 574 7.32 25.35 -18.12
C GLU A 574 7.43 23.93 -18.69
N GLY A 575 8.22 23.06 -18.05
CA GLY A 575 8.34 21.65 -18.42
C GLY A 575 7.03 20.91 -18.20
N LEU A 576 6.37 21.17 -17.06
CA LEU A 576 5.08 20.57 -16.73
C LEU A 576 4.00 20.99 -17.72
N ILE A 577 3.91 22.29 -18.03
CA ILE A 577 2.99 22.81 -19.04
C ILE A 577 3.24 22.13 -20.39
N ARG A 578 4.51 22.06 -20.82
CA ARG A 578 4.89 21.48 -22.11
C ARG A 578 4.48 20.02 -22.21
N LEU A 579 4.72 19.22 -21.17
CA LEU A 579 4.33 17.81 -21.14
C LEU A 579 2.81 17.66 -21.20
N ILE A 580 2.07 18.38 -20.36
CA ILE A 580 0.59 18.30 -20.35
C ILE A 580 0.00 18.69 -21.71
N MET A 581 0.52 19.75 -22.33
CA MET A 581 0.05 20.17 -23.66
C MET A 581 0.38 19.15 -24.75
N ARG A 582 1.52 18.45 -24.66
CA ARG A 582 1.85 17.33 -25.58
C ARG A 582 0.93 16.13 -25.38
N MET A 583 0.56 15.80 -24.13
CA MET A 583 -0.44 14.75 -23.87
C MET A 583 -1.81 15.10 -24.45
N LEU A 584 -2.14 16.39 -24.53
CA LEU A 584 -3.38 16.92 -25.11
C LEU A 584 -3.24 17.32 -26.61
N ALA A 585 -2.22 16.82 -27.30
CA ALA A 585 -2.08 17.05 -28.73
C ALA A 585 -3.25 16.39 -29.49
N ARG A 586 -3.81 17.10 -30.48
CA ARG A 586 -4.97 16.60 -31.24
C ARG A 586 -4.62 15.40 -32.10
N ASP A 587 -3.46 15.45 -32.74
CA ASP A 587 -2.91 14.31 -33.48
C ASP A 587 -2.36 13.27 -32.46
N PRO A 588 -2.89 12.03 -32.43
CA PRO A 588 -2.39 10.98 -31.53
C PRO A 588 -0.90 10.68 -31.70
N GLU A 589 -0.33 10.89 -32.89
CA GLU A 589 1.09 10.67 -33.18
C GLU A 589 2.01 11.69 -32.51
N GLU A 590 1.50 12.90 -32.22
CA GLU A 590 2.24 13.94 -31.50
C GLU A 590 2.27 13.71 -29.98
N ARG A 591 1.37 12.85 -29.46
CA ARG A 591 1.33 12.52 -28.03
C ARG A 591 2.53 11.64 -27.67
N PRO A 592 3.19 11.85 -26.51
CA PRO A 592 4.25 10.95 -26.07
C PRO A 592 3.69 9.55 -25.77
N LYS A 593 4.54 8.51 -25.85
CA LYS A 593 4.17 7.19 -25.29
C LYS A 593 4.31 7.22 -23.77
N PRO A 594 3.59 6.36 -23.04
CA PRO A 594 3.75 6.21 -21.60
C PRO A 594 5.21 6.05 -21.16
N PHE A 595 5.99 5.19 -21.83
CA PHE A 595 7.44 5.06 -21.62
C PHE A 595 8.19 6.40 -21.71
N ASP A 596 7.97 7.16 -22.78
CA ASP A 596 8.67 8.44 -23.01
C ASP A 596 8.34 9.47 -21.91
N ILE A 597 7.12 9.41 -21.36
CA ILE A 597 6.70 10.27 -20.24
C ILE A 597 7.48 9.90 -18.97
N VAL A 598 7.61 8.61 -18.67
CA VAL A 598 8.34 8.12 -17.50
C VAL A 598 9.82 8.53 -17.60
N ASP A 599 10.45 8.26 -18.76
CA ASP A 599 11.85 8.58 -19.04
C ASP A 599 12.13 10.09 -18.90
N GLU A 600 11.27 10.96 -19.48
CA GLU A 600 11.40 12.42 -19.36
C GLU A 600 11.30 12.92 -17.90
N ILE A 601 10.45 12.29 -17.09
CA ILE A 601 10.28 12.67 -15.68
C ILE A 601 11.48 12.22 -14.83
N GLU A 602 12.01 11.02 -15.08
CA GLU A 602 13.17 10.49 -14.38
C GLU A 602 14.44 11.29 -14.72
N ASP A 603 14.67 11.57 -16.00
CA ASP A 603 15.82 12.34 -16.48
C ASP A 603 15.83 13.79 -15.99
N SER A 604 14.65 14.39 -15.84
CA SER A 604 14.52 15.77 -15.38
C SER A 604 14.80 15.95 -13.88
N GLY A 605 14.90 14.85 -13.10
CA GLY A 605 15.08 14.89 -11.65
C GLY A 605 13.89 15.53 -10.91
N ASN A 606 12.74 15.66 -11.59
CA ASN A 606 11.51 16.23 -11.01
C ASN A 606 10.89 15.31 -9.95
N ILE A 607 11.35 14.06 -9.86
CA ILE A 607 10.98 13.07 -8.84
C ILE A 607 12.26 12.40 -8.33
N SER A 608 12.37 12.22 -7.00
CA SER A 608 13.52 11.54 -6.38
C SER A 608 13.41 10.01 -6.56
N PRO A 609 14.49 9.29 -6.93
CA PRO A 609 14.48 7.83 -7.14
C PRO A 609 14.14 6.99 -5.90
N ASP A 610 14.32 7.54 -4.70
CA ASP A 610 14.17 6.82 -3.41
C ASP A 610 12.79 7.00 -2.71
N MET A 611 11.72 7.44 -3.40
CA MET A 611 10.44 7.79 -2.75
C MET A 611 9.29 6.78 -2.93
#